data_AF-A0A009ZLU9-F1
#
_entry.id   AF-A0A009ZLU9-F1
#
_cell.length_a   1.000
_cell.length_b   1.000
_cell.length_c   1.000
_cell.angle_alpha   90.00
_cell.angle_beta   90.00
_cell.angle_gamma   90.00
#
_symmetry.space_group_name_H-M   'P 1'
#
loop_
_entity.id
_entity.type
_entity.pdbx_description
1 polymer ?
#
loop_
_entity_poly.entity_id
_entity_poly.type
_entity_poly.pdbx_seq_one_letter_code
_entity_poly.pdbx_strand_id
1 'polypeptide(L)'
;MLQTSGYAPKVSDELLNQIKGLNLKADFDVFVSLSCHNCPDVVQALNLIAIYNPNTTATMIDGAFFQDEVEQRKIMAVPMVFQDGNHIGQGRMTLEEIVAKLDSGAAEKDAAAINAKQAFDVLVVGAGPAGGTAAIYAARKGIRTGMIAERFGGQVMDTMDIENFTSVQKTVGPQFAA
;
A
#
# COMPACT_ATOMS: atom_id res chain seq x y z
N MET A 1 27.36 0.70 -3.31
CA MET A 1 25.94 0.50 -2.96
C MET A 1 25.51 -0.87 -3.47
N LEU A 2 25.10 -1.79 -2.59
CA LEU A 2 24.78 -3.18 -2.97
C LEU A 2 23.58 -3.26 -3.91
N GLN A 3 22.60 -2.38 -3.72
CA GLN A 3 21.38 -2.34 -4.50
C GLN A 3 21.57 -1.93 -5.96
N THR A 4 22.62 -1.19 -6.31
CA THR A 4 22.95 -0.80 -7.70
C THR A 4 23.98 -1.70 -8.37
N SER A 5 24.44 -2.74 -7.67
CA SER A 5 25.58 -3.58 -8.11
C SER A 5 25.22 -4.69 -9.10
N GLY A 6 23.94 -4.81 -9.49
CA GLY A 6 23.43 -5.91 -10.32
C GLY A 6 23.10 -7.19 -9.53
N TYR A 7 23.41 -7.24 -8.23
CA TYR A 7 22.93 -8.30 -7.34
C TYR A 7 21.43 -8.16 -7.09
N ALA A 8 20.75 -9.31 -6.93
CA ALA A 8 19.34 -9.34 -6.61
C ALA A 8 19.06 -8.62 -5.28
N PRO A 9 18.03 -7.76 -5.22
CA PRO A 9 17.66 -7.07 -3.98
C PRO A 9 17.12 -8.06 -2.94
N LYS A 10 17.41 -7.81 -1.67
CA LYS A 10 16.94 -8.63 -0.53
C LYS A 10 15.57 -8.16 -0.04
N VAL A 11 14.58 -8.18 -0.93
CA VAL A 11 13.18 -7.82 -0.65
C VAL A 11 12.27 -8.98 -1.03
N SER A 12 11.02 -9.01 -0.53
CA SER A 12 10.08 -10.05 -0.93
C SER A 12 9.73 -9.95 -2.42
N ASP A 13 9.43 -11.09 -3.06
CA ASP A 13 9.04 -11.12 -4.47
C ASP A 13 7.74 -10.33 -4.72
N GLU A 14 6.83 -10.33 -3.74
CA GLU A 14 5.59 -9.55 -3.77
C GLU A 14 5.86 -8.04 -3.86
N LEU A 15 6.70 -7.52 -2.97
CA LEU A 15 7.06 -6.11 -2.96
C LEU A 15 7.86 -5.73 -4.22
N LEU A 16 8.75 -6.61 -4.69
CA LEU A 16 9.50 -6.38 -5.92
C LEU A 16 8.58 -6.29 -7.14
N ASN A 17 7.56 -7.15 -7.23
CA ASN A 17 6.57 -7.10 -8.29
C ASN A 17 5.71 -5.83 -8.19
N GLN A 18 5.35 -5.39 -6.98
CA GLN A 18 4.65 -4.13 -6.79
C GLN A 18 5.48 -2.95 -7.32
N ILE A 19 6.77 -2.87 -6.95
CA ILE A 19 7.70 -1.81 -7.40
C ILE A 19 7.81 -1.76 -8.93
N LYS A 20 7.98 -2.91 -9.58
CA LYS A 20 8.02 -3.01 -11.06
C LYS A 20 6.72 -2.57 -11.71
N GLY A 21 5.59 -2.79 -11.03
CA GLY A 21 4.25 -2.45 -11.48
C GLY A 21 3.83 -1.00 -11.20
N LEU A 22 4.67 -0.16 -10.61
CA LEU A 22 4.33 1.25 -10.36
C LEU A 22 4.31 2.07 -11.66
N ASN A 23 5.12 1.68 -12.67
CA ASN A 23 5.23 2.37 -13.97
C ASN A 23 5.38 3.89 -13.82
N LEU A 24 6.21 4.31 -12.87
CA LEU A 24 6.37 5.70 -12.50
C LEU A 24 7.14 6.47 -13.58
N LYS A 25 6.82 7.76 -13.67
CA LYS A 25 7.63 8.77 -14.36
C LYS A 25 7.76 9.96 -13.43
N ALA A 26 8.92 10.10 -12.80
CA ALA A 26 9.14 11.07 -11.73
C ALA A 26 10.63 11.21 -11.41
N ASP A 27 11.02 12.41 -11.00
CA ASP A 27 12.37 12.68 -10.46
C ASP A 27 12.31 12.73 -8.93
N PHE A 28 13.06 11.83 -8.29
CA PHE A 28 13.16 11.78 -6.83
C PHE A 28 14.45 12.43 -6.34
N ASP A 29 14.31 13.45 -5.50
CA ASP A 29 15.44 14.02 -4.77
C ASP A 29 15.35 13.59 -3.31
N VAL A 30 16.46 13.13 -2.73
CA VAL A 30 16.57 12.87 -1.30
C VAL A 30 17.74 13.64 -0.70
N PHE A 31 17.40 14.59 0.16
CA PHE A 31 18.39 15.34 0.92
C PHE A 31 18.84 14.55 2.14
N VAL A 32 20.15 14.46 2.32
CA VAL A 32 20.80 13.69 3.37
C VAL A 32 21.92 14.50 4.01
N SER A 33 22.46 13.97 5.11
CA SER A 33 23.74 14.37 5.67
C SER A 33 24.58 13.11 5.85
N LEU A 34 25.90 13.20 5.67
CA LEU A 34 26.80 12.05 5.86
C LEU A 34 26.82 11.53 7.31
N SER A 35 26.37 12.33 8.28
CA SER A 35 26.24 11.93 9.68
C SER A 35 24.87 11.31 10.03
N CYS A 36 23.94 11.26 9.07
CA CYS A 36 22.58 10.80 9.28
C CYS A 36 22.49 9.26 9.29
N HIS A 37 22.11 8.67 10.43
CA HIS A 37 21.98 7.22 10.58
C HIS A 37 20.80 6.62 9.80
N ASN A 38 19.70 7.38 9.63
CA ASN A 38 18.46 6.89 9.01
C ASN A 38 18.41 7.11 7.49
N CYS A 39 19.27 7.96 6.96
CA CYS A 39 19.27 8.35 5.54
C CYS A 39 19.62 7.19 4.58
N PRO A 40 20.52 6.24 4.91
CA PRO A 40 20.85 5.14 4.03
C PRO A 40 19.65 4.27 3.63
N ASP A 41 18.69 4.05 4.51
CA ASP A 41 17.52 3.20 4.24
C ASP A 41 16.63 3.82 3.15
N VAL A 42 16.34 5.13 3.28
CA VAL A 42 15.51 5.88 2.34
C VAL A 42 16.21 6.03 0.98
N VAL A 43 17.51 6.31 0.98
CA VAL A 43 18.32 6.36 -0.24
C VAL A 43 18.32 5.01 -0.95
N GLN A 44 18.49 3.91 -0.22
CA GLN A 44 18.47 2.56 -0.80
C GLN A 44 17.10 2.23 -1.40
N ALA A 45 16.02 2.60 -0.72
CA ALA A 45 14.66 2.40 -1.21
C ALA A 45 14.41 3.13 -2.54
N LEU A 46 14.75 4.43 -2.63
CA LEU A 46 14.57 5.22 -3.85
C LEU A 46 15.45 4.73 -5.01
N ASN A 47 16.69 4.34 -4.72
CA ASN A 47 17.56 3.71 -5.72
C ASN A 47 16.92 2.43 -6.29
N LEU A 48 16.35 1.59 -5.43
CA LEU A 48 15.71 0.35 -5.85
C LEU A 48 14.49 0.63 -6.75
N ILE A 49 13.67 1.62 -6.36
CA ILE A 49 12.51 2.06 -7.16
C ILE A 49 12.97 2.55 -8.54
N ALA A 50 14.03 3.36 -8.60
CA ALA A 50 14.58 3.88 -9.85
C ALA A 50 15.18 2.78 -10.76
N ILE A 51 15.82 1.76 -10.19
CA ILE A 51 16.35 0.62 -10.96
C ILE A 51 15.24 -0.12 -11.72
N TYR A 52 14.06 -0.28 -11.11
CA TYR A 52 12.96 -1.06 -11.67
C TYR A 52 11.90 -0.21 -12.39
N ASN A 53 12.02 1.12 -12.37
CA ASN A 53 11.14 2.04 -13.10
C ASN A 53 12.00 2.92 -14.02
N PRO A 54 12.20 2.54 -15.29
CA PRO A 54 13.22 3.16 -16.16
C PRO A 54 12.94 4.64 -16.52
N ASN A 55 11.74 5.15 -16.24
CA ASN A 55 11.37 6.54 -16.47
C ASN A 55 11.47 7.40 -15.20
N THR A 56 12.12 6.91 -14.15
CA THR A 56 12.38 7.68 -12.93
C THR A 56 13.86 7.89 -12.68
N THR A 57 14.17 8.93 -11.90
CA THR A 57 15.51 9.19 -11.40
C THR A 57 15.52 9.24 -9.87
N ALA A 58 16.64 8.91 -9.26
CA ALA A 58 16.84 9.05 -7.82
C ALA A 58 18.19 9.75 -7.56
N THR A 59 18.11 10.97 -7.05
CA THR A 59 19.26 11.83 -6.75
C THR A 59 19.43 11.96 -5.25
N MET A 60 20.54 11.45 -4.71
CA MET A 60 20.93 11.70 -3.33
C MET A 60 21.74 12.99 -3.26
N ILE A 61 21.26 13.95 -2.47
CA ILE A 61 21.86 15.29 -2.33
C ILE A 61 22.38 15.43 -0.90
N ASP A 62 23.69 15.59 -0.75
CA ASP A 62 24.27 15.92 0.55
C ASP A 62 24.09 17.41 0.84
N GLY A 63 23.22 17.72 1.81
CA GLY A 63 22.89 19.09 2.19
C GLY A 63 24.10 19.90 2.61
N ALA A 64 25.20 19.26 3.06
CA ALA A 64 26.44 19.95 3.39
C ALA A 64 27.04 20.72 2.19
N PHE A 65 26.93 20.17 0.99
CA PHE A 65 27.50 20.74 -0.24
C PHE A 65 26.53 21.61 -1.04
N PHE A 66 25.22 21.51 -0.77
CA PHE A 66 24.15 22.19 -1.50
C PHE A 66 23.30 23.06 -0.55
N GLN A 67 23.96 23.96 0.18
CA GLN A 67 23.31 24.82 1.20
C GLN A 67 22.23 25.74 0.58
N ASP A 68 22.48 26.29 -0.61
CA ASP A 68 21.51 27.15 -1.29
C ASP A 68 20.18 26.42 -1.55
N GLU A 69 20.23 25.13 -1.93
CA GLU A 69 19.03 24.32 -2.11
C GLU A 69 18.36 23.95 -0.79
N VAL A 70 19.14 23.68 0.26
CA VAL A 70 18.63 23.44 1.63
C VAL A 70 17.83 24.64 2.13
N GLU A 71 18.35 25.85 1.93
CA GLU A 71 17.67 27.09 2.31
C GLU A 71 16.41 27.34 1.45
N GLN A 72 16.55 27.23 0.12
CA GLN A 72 15.45 27.48 -0.80
C GLN A 72 14.27 26.51 -0.59
N ARG A 73 14.58 25.22 -0.38
CA ARG A 73 13.59 24.17 -0.16
C ARG A 73 13.21 24.00 1.32
N LYS A 74 13.75 24.84 2.22
CA LYS A 74 13.47 24.89 3.66
C LYS A 74 13.65 23.53 4.36
N ILE A 75 14.79 22.91 4.11
CA ILE A 75 15.10 21.56 4.61
C ILE A 75 15.60 21.66 6.05
N MET A 76 14.71 21.37 7.00
CA MET A 76 15.00 21.45 8.43
C MET A 76 15.43 20.11 9.05
N ALA A 77 15.22 19.00 8.33
CA ALA A 77 15.52 17.66 8.79
C ALA A 77 15.88 16.75 7.61
N VAL A 78 16.67 15.71 7.88
CA VAL A 78 17.06 14.68 6.90
C VAL A 78 16.75 13.28 7.45
N PRO A 79 16.44 12.27 6.60
CA PRO A 79 16.27 12.39 5.16
C PRO A 79 14.98 13.14 4.81
N MET A 80 15.00 13.93 3.74
CA MET A 80 13.82 14.61 3.19
C MET A 80 13.70 14.32 1.71
N VAL A 81 12.54 13.83 1.29
CA VAL A 81 12.27 13.28 -0.04
C VAL A 81 11.30 14.17 -0.80
N PHE A 82 11.66 14.44 -2.05
CA PHE A 82 10.87 15.17 -3.01
C PHE A 82 10.58 14.30 -4.24
N GLN A 83 9.43 14.51 -4.85
CA GLN A 83 9.03 13.96 -6.14
C GLN A 83 8.62 15.13 -7.04
N ASP A 84 9.32 15.29 -8.18
CA ASP A 84 9.09 16.37 -9.13
C ASP A 84 9.09 17.76 -8.46
N GLY A 85 10.02 17.95 -7.50
CA GLY A 85 10.15 19.17 -6.71
C GLY A 85 9.17 19.31 -5.53
N ASN A 86 8.17 18.42 -5.38
CA ASN A 86 7.20 18.46 -4.30
C ASN A 86 7.60 17.53 -3.15
N HIS A 87 7.50 18.00 -1.91
CA HIS A 87 7.83 17.19 -0.73
C HIS A 87 6.82 16.05 -0.53
N ILE A 88 7.32 14.81 -0.39
CA ILE A 88 6.48 13.59 -0.22
C ILE A 88 6.77 12.82 1.08
N GLY A 89 7.86 13.14 1.78
CA GLY A 89 8.19 12.49 3.04
C GLY A 89 9.47 12.98 3.67
N GLN A 90 9.55 12.82 4.98
CA GLN A 90 10.72 13.15 5.78
C GLN A 90 10.88 12.14 6.93
N GLY A 91 12.10 11.96 7.41
CA GLY A 91 12.42 11.03 8.48
C GLY A 91 12.53 9.58 8.00
N ARG A 92 12.68 8.65 8.96
CA ARG A 92 12.84 7.23 8.65
C ARG A 92 11.55 6.71 8.01
N MET A 93 11.67 6.12 6.82
CA MET A 93 10.59 5.46 6.11
C MET A 93 11.09 4.12 5.59
N THR A 94 10.24 3.09 5.63
CA THR A 94 10.56 1.80 5.02
C THR A 94 10.28 1.82 3.52
N LEU A 95 10.79 0.81 2.80
CA LEU A 95 10.51 0.65 1.37
C LEU A 95 9.01 0.48 1.11
N GLU A 96 8.33 -0.31 1.93
CA GLU A 96 6.89 -0.56 1.85
C GLU A 96 6.09 0.73 2.01
N GLU A 97 6.45 1.57 2.98
CA GLU A 97 5.79 2.87 3.20
C GLU A 97 5.98 3.82 2.02
N ILE A 98 7.18 3.85 1.42
CA ILE A 98 7.46 4.68 0.25
C ILE A 98 6.67 4.15 -0.96
N VAL A 99 6.68 2.84 -1.21
CA VAL A 99 5.93 2.22 -2.31
C VAL A 99 4.44 2.48 -2.17
N ALA A 100 3.87 2.32 -0.96
CA ALA A 100 2.46 2.59 -0.71
C ALA A 100 2.06 4.05 -0.99
N LYS A 101 2.95 5.02 -0.70
CA LYS A 101 2.71 6.43 -1.03
C LYS A 101 2.77 6.71 -2.54
N LEU A 102 3.60 5.98 -3.27
CA LEU A 102 3.81 6.18 -4.71
C LEU A 102 2.81 5.41 -5.58
N ASP A 103 2.13 4.40 -5.03
CA ASP A 103 1.15 3.58 -5.75
C ASP A 103 -0.20 4.30 -5.87
N SER A 104 -0.23 5.39 -6.65
CA SER A 104 -1.46 6.12 -6.98
C SER A 104 -2.45 5.28 -7.79
N GLY A 105 -1.97 4.22 -8.44
CA GLY A 105 -2.77 3.31 -9.26
C GLY A 105 -3.30 2.07 -8.54
N ALA A 106 -3.16 1.96 -7.22
CA ALA A 106 -3.68 0.82 -6.46
C ALA A 106 -5.18 0.59 -6.73
N ALA A 107 -5.98 1.65 -6.75
CA ALA A 107 -7.41 1.57 -7.05
C ALA A 107 -7.69 1.08 -8.49
N GLU A 108 -6.90 1.52 -9.47
CA GLU A 108 -7.04 1.10 -10.87
C GLU A 108 -6.57 -0.34 -11.09
N LYS A 109 -5.53 -0.78 -10.37
CA LYS A 109 -5.07 -2.17 -10.34
C LYS A 109 -6.10 -3.08 -9.70
N ASP A 110 -6.71 -2.68 -8.58
CA ASP A 110 -7.79 -3.42 -7.94
C ASP A 110 -9.00 -3.51 -8.87
N ALA A 111 -9.38 -2.41 -9.53
CA ALA A 111 -10.44 -2.40 -10.53
C ALA A 111 -10.11 -3.33 -11.72
N ALA A 112 -8.88 -3.29 -12.24
CA ALA A 112 -8.43 -4.17 -13.31
C ALA A 112 -8.44 -5.65 -12.88
N ALA A 113 -7.99 -5.95 -11.65
CA ALA A 113 -8.02 -7.29 -11.08
C ALA A 113 -9.45 -7.81 -10.88
N ILE A 114 -10.39 -6.94 -10.49
CA ILE A 114 -11.83 -7.25 -10.43
C ILE A 114 -12.38 -7.49 -11.83
N ASN A 115 -12.08 -6.63 -12.81
CA ASN A 115 -12.50 -6.76 -14.20
C ASN A 115 -11.95 -8.02 -14.88
N ALA A 116 -10.77 -8.49 -14.48
CA ALA A 116 -10.17 -9.72 -14.97
C ALA A 116 -10.84 -10.99 -14.40
N LYS A 117 -11.70 -10.88 -13.39
CA LYS A 117 -12.42 -12.04 -12.86
C LYS A 117 -13.45 -12.51 -13.89
N GLN A 118 -13.52 -13.82 -14.09
CA GLN A 118 -14.61 -14.44 -14.83
C GLN A 118 -15.95 -14.12 -14.17
N ALA A 119 -17.01 -14.05 -14.97
CA ALA A 119 -18.39 -13.87 -14.52
C ALA A 119 -18.72 -14.81 -13.35
N PHE A 120 -19.43 -14.27 -12.36
CA PHE A 120 -19.97 -15.06 -11.26
C PHE A 120 -21.37 -15.54 -11.63
N ASP A 121 -21.75 -16.72 -11.16
CA ASP A 121 -23.15 -17.18 -11.27
C ASP A 121 -24.04 -16.33 -10.35
N VAL A 122 -23.50 -15.92 -9.19
CA VAL A 122 -24.12 -15.03 -8.22
C VAL A 122 -23.07 -14.06 -7.66
N LEU A 123 -23.34 -12.75 -7.74
CA LEU A 123 -22.56 -11.71 -7.07
C LEU A 123 -23.42 -11.04 -6.00
N VAL A 124 -23.01 -11.18 -4.74
CA VAL A 124 -23.68 -10.56 -3.59
C VAL A 124 -23.04 -9.19 -3.31
N VAL A 125 -23.85 -8.13 -3.27
CA VAL A 125 -23.40 -6.77 -2.92
C VAL A 125 -23.78 -6.47 -1.48
N GLY A 126 -22.77 -6.30 -0.63
CA GLY A 126 -22.86 -6.15 0.82
C GLY A 126 -22.55 -7.44 1.57
N ALA A 127 -21.72 -7.36 2.61
CA ALA A 127 -21.24 -8.49 3.41
C ALA A 127 -21.70 -8.43 4.88
N GLY A 128 -22.91 -7.89 5.11
CA GLY A 128 -23.60 -8.00 6.40
C GLY A 128 -24.32 -9.36 6.56
N PRO A 129 -25.15 -9.54 7.60
CA PRO A 129 -25.83 -10.82 7.86
C PRO A 129 -26.65 -11.37 6.68
N ALA A 130 -27.34 -10.49 5.96
CA ALA A 130 -28.11 -10.86 4.77
C ALA A 130 -27.21 -11.38 3.64
N GLY A 131 -26.16 -10.62 3.30
CA GLY A 131 -25.23 -10.96 2.23
C GLY A 131 -24.38 -12.18 2.55
N GLY A 132 -23.86 -12.28 3.77
CA GLY A 132 -23.13 -13.46 4.24
C GLY A 132 -23.98 -14.73 4.17
N THR A 133 -25.24 -14.67 4.60
CA THR A 133 -26.17 -15.81 4.48
C THR A 133 -26.43 -16.17 3.02
N ALA A 134 -26.70 -15.19 2.16
CA ALA A 134 -26.91 -15.45 0.73
C ALA A 134 -25.69 -16.10 0.07
N ALA A 135 -24.48 -15.60 0.36
CA ALA A 135 -23.23 -16.13 -0.16
C ALA A 135 -22.97 -17.57 0.30
N ILE A 136 -23.22 -17.88 1.59
CA ILE A 136 -23.10 -19.25 2.12
C ILE A 136 -24.03 -20.21 1.37
N TYR A 137 -25.30 -19.85 1.19
CA TYR A 137 -26.26 -20.74 0.54
C TYR A 137 -25.98 -20.93 -0.95
N ALA A 138 -25.53 -19.87 -1.65
CA ALA A 138 -25.08 -19.96 -3.03
C ALA A 138 -23.84 -20.88 -3.15
N ALA A 139 -22.80 -20.64 -2.35
CA ALA A 139 -21.57 -21.44 -2.37
C ALA A 139 -21.83 -22.93 -2.05
N ARG A 140 -22.76 -23.23 -1.13
CA ARG A 140 -23.18 -24.61 -0.80
C ARG A 140 -23.79 -25.39 -1.98
N LYS A 141 -24.23 -24.70 -3.03
CA LYS A 141 -24.74 -25.32 -4.27
C LYS A 141 -23.65 -25.49 -5.33
N GLY A 142 -22.40 -25.15 -5.03
CA GLY A 142 -21.27 -25.31 -5.94
C GLY A 142 -21.23 -24.31 -7.09
N ILE A 143 -22.07 -23.27 -7.04
CA ILE A 143 -22.07 -22.19 -8.04
C ILE A 143 -21.01 -21.15 -7.71
N ARG A 144 -20.43 -20.54 -8.75
CA ARG A 144 -19.36 -19.55 -8.64
C ARG A 144 -19.91 -18.27 -8.00
N THR A 145 -19.71 -18.17 -6.69
CA THR A 145 -20.28 -17.12 -5.85
C THR A 145 -19.22 -16.06 -5.53
N GLY A 146 -19.54 -14.79 -5.81
CA GLY A 146 -18.76 -13.63 -5.41
C GLY A 146 -19.49 -12.83 -4.33
N MET A 147 -18.74 -12.14 -3.47
CA MET A 147 -19.30 -11.18 -2.52
C MET A 147 -18.39 -9.95 -2.48
N ILE A 148 -18.99 -8.76 -2.55
CA ILE A 148 -18.28 -7.48 -2.51
C ILE A 148 -18.89 -6.59 -1.43
N ALA A 149 -18.07 -5.93 -0.63
CA ALA A 149 -18.53 -5.02 0.41
C ALA A 149 -17.43 -4.04 0.80
N GLU A 150 -17.85 -2.85 1.27
CA GLU A 150 -16.94 -1.89 1.91
C GLU A 150 -16.41 -2.44 3.25
N ARG A 151 -17.26 -3.12 4.02
CA ARG A 151 -16.92 -3.71 5.31
C ARG A 151 -17.66 -5.04 5.52
N PHE A 152 -16.91 -6.10 5.80
CA PHE A 152 -17.47 -7.38 6.22
C PHE A 152 -18.14 -7.29 7.59
N GLY A 153 -19.20 -8.06 7.80
CA GLY A 153 -20.04 -8.01 9.00
C GLY A 153 -21.08 -6.89 8.98
N GLY A 154 -20.89 -5.81 8.20
CA GLY A 154 -21.86 -4.72 8.12
C GLY A 154 -22.12 -4.08 9.49
N GLN A 155 -23.39 -3.77 9.80
CA GLN A 155 -23.78 -3.06 11.03
C GLN A 155 -23.48 -3.85 12.32
N VAL A 156 -23.50 -5.19 12.28
CA VAL A 156 -23.30 -5.97 13.51
C VAL A 156 -21.89 -5.80 14.07
N MET A 157 -20.88 -5.44 13.26
CA MET A 157 -19.51 -5.18 13.73
C MET A 157 -19.42 -4.08 14.80
N ASP A 158 -20.31 -3.08 14.76
CA ASP A 158 -20.32 -1.96 15.70
C ASP A 158 -21.31 -2.18 16.86
N THR A 159 -21.96 -3.35 16.92
CA THR A 159 -22.95 -3.68 17.94
C THR A 159 -22.29 -4.43 19.09
N MET A 160 -22.39 -3.89 20.31
CA MET A 160 -21.82 -4.54 21.49
C MET A 160 -22.66 -5.74 21.92
N ASP A 161 -23.78 -5.55 22.63
CA ASP A 161 -24.58 -6.68 23.09
C ASP A 161 -25.62 -7.11 22.04
N ILE A 162 -25.56 -8.39 21.64
CA ILE A 162 -26.54 -9.05 20.78
C ILE A 162 -27.14 -10.22 21.57
N GLU A 163 -28.40 -10.08 21.99
CA GLU A 163 -29.12 -11.07 22.82
C GLU A 163 -30.41 -11.58 22.15
N ASN A 164 -30.62 -11.20 20.89
CA ASN A 164 -31.83 -11.50 20.12
C ASN A 164 -31.55 -12.31 18.85
N PHE A 165 -30.33 -12.82 18.67
CA PHE A 165 -30.06 -13.77 17.59
C PHE A 165 -30.55 -15.16 18.01
N THR A 166 -31.51 -15.70 17.29
CA THR A 166 -32.15 -16.98 17.65
C THR A 166 -31.09 -18.06 17.79
N SER A 167 -31.20 -18.89 18.84
CA SER A 167 -30.23 -19.92 19.28
C SER A 167 -28.95 -19.43 19.98
N VAL A 168 -28.66 -18.13 19.99
CA VAL A 168 -27.50 -17.55 20.69
C VAL A 168 -27.98 -16.65 21.82
N GLN A 169 -27.77 -17.06 23.07
CA GLN A 169 -28.28 -16.33 24.25
C GLN A 169 -27.63 -14.95 24.43
N LYS A 170 -26.32 -14.85 24.19
CA LYS A 170 -25.57 -13.60 24.23
C LYS A 170 -24.32 -13.72 23.37
N THR A 171 -24.05 -12.70 22.59
CA THR A 171 -22.81 -12.55 21.82
C THR A 171 -22.49 -11.06 21.62
N VAL A 172 -21.35 -10.79 20.98
CA VAL A 172 -20.95 -9.43 20.61
C VAL A 172 -20.63 -9.32 19.14
N GLY A 173 -20.82 -8.14 18.57
CA GLY A 173 -20.65 -7.85 17.15
C GLY A 173 -19.40 -8.44 16.50
N PRO A 174 -18.19 -8.08 16.97
CA PRO A 174 -16.95 -8.61 16.40
C PRO A 174 -16.82 -10.13 16.48
N GLN A 175 -17.41 -10.77 17.50
CA GLN A 175 -17.42 -12.23 17.64
C GLN A 175 -18.47 -12.87 16.73
N PHE A 176 -19.60 -12.20 16.54
CA PHE A 176 -20.73 -12.69 15.74
C PHE A 176 -20.49 -12.56 14.22
N ALA A 177 -19.70 -11.56 13.82
CA ALA A 177 -19.38 -11.27 12.42
C ALA A 177 -18.08 -11.94 11.92
N ALA A 178 -17.33 -12.60 12.80
CA ALA A 178 -16.10 -13.34 12.49
C ALA A 178 -16.35 -14.68 11.80
#